data_AF-A0A7W4IRF6-F1
#
_entry.id   AF-A0A7W4IRF6-F1
#
_cell.length_a   1.000
_cell.length_b   1.000
_cell.length_c   1.000
_cell.angle_alpha   90.00
_cell.angle_beta   90.00
_cell.angle_gamma   90.00
#
_symmetry.space_group_name_H-M   'P 1'
#
loop_
_entity.id
_entity.type
_entity.pdbx_description
1 polymer ?
#
loop_
_entity_poly.entity_id
_entity_poly.type
_entity_poly.pdbx_seq_one_letter_code
_entity_poly.pdbx_strand_id
1 'polypeptide(L)'
;MIHPALRAYQTVTESALTGREAESVCFRMLIDELEAASQTSDPHVRNRVLDRHQRLWSMIMRANILDNGLAVEDDRKLFVRMADQAQKYGIRAILDSSLSLMPLIEIAENVLAGLEMVPGRGNEQGTGPASA
;
A
#
# COMPACT_ATOMS: atom_id res chain seq x y z
N MET A 1 -6.36 16.45 36.39
CA MET A 1 -7.56 16.43 35.52
C MET A 1 -7.10 16.68 34.09
N ILE A 2 -7.25 15.71 33.19
CA ILE A 2 -6.88 15.86 31.78
C ILE A 2 -7.90 16.77 31.11
N HIS A 3 -7.44 17.79 30.40
CA HIS A 3 -8.29 18.80 29.75
C HIS A 3 -9.22 18.11 28.72
N PRO A 4 -10.52 18.43 28.66
CA PRO A 4 -11.46 17.81 27.71
C PRO A 4 -11.01 17.90 26.25
N ALA A 5 -10.32 18.99 25.90
CA ALA A 5 -9.71 19.19 24.58
C ALA A 5 -8.55 18.22 24.30
N LEU A 6 -7.75 17.86 25.31
CA LEU A 6 -6.67 16.88 25.20
C LEU A 6 -7.23 15.47 25.01
N ARG A 7 -8.35 15.15 25.66
CA ARG A 7 -9.08 13.89 25.47
C ARG A 7 -9.68 13.79 24.07
N ALA A 8 -10.30 14.87 23.57
CA ALA A 8 -10.82 14.92 22.21
C ALA A 8 -9.69 14.80 21.16
N TYR A 9 -8.55 15.45 21.39
CA TYR A 9 -7.37 15.33 20.53
C TYR A 9 -6.83 13.90 20.54
N GLN A 10 -6.70 13.28 21.72
CA GLN A 10 -6.28 11.88 21.87
C GLN A 10 -7.23 10.91 21.16
N THR A 11 -8.54 11.10 21.28
CA THR A 11 -9.55 10.26 20.61
C THR A 11 -9.54 10.45 19.09
N VAL A 12 -9.25 11.65 18.57
CA VAL A 12 -9.09 11.89 17.12
C VAL A 12 -7.78 11.31 16.60
N THR A 13 -6.70 11.33 17.39
CA THR A 13 -5.46 10.63 17.02
C THR A 13 -5.56 9.11 17.14
N GLU A 14 -6.41 8.60 18.04
CA GLU A 14 -6.75 7.17 18.14
C GLU A 14 -7.71 6.71 17.03
N SER A 15 -8.51 7.62 16.45
CA SER A 15 -9.43 7.34 15.33
C SER A 15 -8.87 7.73 13.95
N ALA A 16 -7.66 8.28 13.90
CA ALA A 16 -6.97 8.48 12.63
C ALA A 16 -6.58 7.10 12.13
N LEU A 17 -6.99 6.75 10.90
CA LEU A 17 -6.50 5.56 10.19
C LEU A 17 -5.01 5.41 10.49
N THR A 18 -4.62 4.27 11.05
CA THR A 18 -3.19 3.98 11.21
C THR A 18 -2.52 4.13 9.84
N GLY A 19 -1.25 4.54 9.80
CA GLY A 19 -0.57 4.79 8.51
C GLY A 19 -0.75 3.63 7.51
N ARG A 20 -0.80 2.39 8.02
CA ARG A 20 -1.07 1.17 7.26
C ARG A 20 -2.50 1.06 6.73
N GLU A 21 -3.53 1.38 7.51
CA GLU A 21 -4.91 1.36 7.01
C GLU A 21 -5.14 2.44 5.95
N ALA A 22 -4.52 3.61 6.11
CA ALA A 22 -4.55 4.66 5.10
C ALA A 22 -3.88 4.19 3.80
N GLU A 23 -2.73 3.52 3.89
CA GLU A 23 -2.06 2.90 2.74
C GLU A 23 -2.94 1.85 2.05
N SER A 24 -3.60 0.96 2.80
CA SER A 24 -4.52 -0.05 2.25
C SER A 24 -5.68 0.59 1.48
N VAL A 25 -6.28 1.65 2.03
CA VAL A 25 -7.36 2.40 1.35
C VAL A 25 -6.84 3.01 0.04
N CYS A 26 -5.64 3.62 0.06
CA CYS A 26 -5.05 4.19 -1.13
C CYS A 26 -4.79 3.13 -2.22
N PHE A 27 -4.29 1.94 -1.85
CA PHE A 27 -4.07 0.86 -2.82
C PHE A 27 -5.37 0.30 -3.39
N ARG A 28 -6.42 0.14 -2.55
CA ARG A 28 -7.73 -0.31 -3.03
C ARG A 28 -8.32 0.69 -4.05
N MET A 29 -8.27 1.99 -3.76
CA MET A 29 -8.69 3.02 -4.72
C MET A 29 -7.85 3.02 -6.01
N LEU A 30 -6.54 2.79 -5.90
CA LEU A 30 -5.67 2.71 -7.08
C LEU A 30 -6.01 1.51 -7.96
N ILE A 31 -6.29 0.35 -7.37
CA ILE A 31 -6.69 -0.87 -8.09
C ILE A 31 -7.98 -0.59 -8.86
N ASP A 32 -9.02 -0.05 -8.20
CA ASP A 32 -10.29 0.28 -8.85
C ASP A 32 -10.10 1.23 -10.04
N GLU A 33 -9.24 2.25 -9.90
CA GLU A 33 -8.91 3.19 -10.96
C GLU A 33 -8.16 2.53 -12.13
N LEU A 34 -7.21 1.63 -11.84
CA LEU A 34 -6.45 0.89 -12.85
C LEU A 34 -7.34 -0.10 -13.62
N GLU A 35 -8.24 -0.79 -12.93
CA GLU A 35 -9.22 -1.68 -13.54
C GLU A 35 -10.16 -0.91 -14.47
N ALA A 36 -10.72 0.22 -14.00
CA ALA A 36 -11.56 1.08 -14.83
C ALA A 36 -10.78 1.62 -16.05
N ALA A 37 -9.51 2.01 -15.85
CA ALA A 37 -8.63 2.44 -16.93
C ALA A 37 -8.26 1.32 -17.92
N SER A 38 -8.28 0.06 -17.49
CA SER A 38 -8.01 -1.10 -18.35
C SER A 38 -9.17 -1.43 -19.28
N GLN A 39 -10.39 -1.05 -18.90
CA GLN A 39 -11.63 -1.32 -19.66
C GLN A 39 -12.00 -0.17 -20.61
N THR A 40 -11.39 1.00 -20.47
CA THR A 40 -11.64 2.15 -21.33
C THR A 40 -10.64 2.24 -22.49
N SER A 41 -11.10 2.74 -23.63
CA SER A 41 -10.23 3.12 -24.75
C SER A 41 -9.84 4.60 -24.72
N ASP A 42 -10.28 5.37 -23.71
CA ASP A 42 -9.95 6.78 -23.57
C ASP A 42 -8.50 6.97 -23.05
N PRO A 43 -7.59 7.49 -23.88
CA PRO A 43 -6.19 7.70 -23.49
C PRO A 43 -6.05 8.75 -22.38
N HIS A 44 -6.98 9.69 -22.23
CA HIS A 44 -6.93 10.69 -21.17
C HIS A 44 -7.25 10.09 -19.80
N VAL A 45 -8.21 9.16 -19.72
CA VAL A 45 -8.51 8.43 -18.49
C VAL A 45 -7.33 7.57 -18.09
N ARG A 46 -6.79 6.81 -19.05
CA ARG A 46 -5.61 5.96 -18.84
C ARG A 46 -4.42 6.77 -18.31
N ASN A 47 -4.05 7.86 -18.98
CA ASN A 47 -2.91 8.68 -18.58
C ASN A 47 -3.11 9.36 -17.22
N ARG A 48 -4.34 9.77 -16.90
CA ARG A 48 -4.67 10.34 -15.59
C ARG A 48 -4.47 9.33 -14.46
N VAL A 49 -4.92 8.09 -14.67
CA VAL A 49 -4.75 7.01 -13.68
C VAL A 49 -3.27 6.65 -13.54
N LEU A 50 -2.52 6.58 -14.65
CA LEU A 50 -1.08 6.33 -14.61
C LEU A 50 -0.30 7.46 -13.90
N ASP A 51 -0.67 8.73 -14.06
CA ASP A 51 -0.08 9.85 -13.30
C ASP A 51 -0.37 9.72 -11.80
N ARG A 52 -1.61 9.38 -11.42
CA ARG A 52 -1.97 9.12 -10.02
C ARG A 52 -1.20 7.94 -9.43
N HIS A 53 -1.06 6.85 -10.20
CA HIS A 53 -0.23 5.70 -9.84
C HIS A 53 1.20 6.15 -9.52
N GLN A 54 1.85 6.94 -10.37
CA GLN A 54 3.22 7.43 -10.13
C GLN A 54 3.33 8.26 -8.85
N ARG A 55 2.32 9.12 -8.60
CA ARG A 55 2.28 9.97 -7.40
C ARG A 55 2.10 9.16 -6.12
N LEU A 56 1.21 8.16 -6.13
CA LEU A 56 0.97 7.30 -4.97
C LEU A 56 2.25 6.57 -4.57
N TRP A 57 2.90 5.90 -5.52
CA TRP A 57 4.17 5.22 -5.28
C TRP A 57 5.26 6.16 -4.78
N SER A 58 5.33 7.37 -5.33
CA SER A 58 6.29 8.39 -4.86
C SER A 58 6.03 8.87 -3.44
N MET A 59 4.77 8.89 -3.01
CA MET A 59 4.38 9.27 -1.65
C MET A 59 4.71 8.15 -0.66
N ILE A 60 4.36 6.91 -1.00
CA ILE A 60 4.64 5.72 -0.18
C ILE A 60 6.14 5.51 -0.01
N MET A 61 6.92 5.70 -1.08
CA MET A 61 8.39 5.64 -1.02
C MET A 61 8.96 6.67 -0.05
N ARG A 62 8.44 7.90 -0.07
CA ARG A 62 8.86 8.95 0.88
C ARG A 62 8.46 8.60 2.31
N ALA A 63 7.27 8.08 2.53
CA ALA A 63 6.81 7.64 3.85
C ALA A 63 7.73 6.54 4.42
N ASN A 64 8.09 5.55 3.60
CA ASN A 64 9.00 4.46 3.98
C ASN A 64 10.45 4.92 4.23
N ILE A 65 10.92 5.98 3.55
CA ILE A 65 12.25 6.57 3.83
C ILE A 65 12.26 7.30 5.17
N LEU A 66 11.14 7.94 5.53
CA LEU A 66 10.98 8.67 6.79
C LEU A 66 10.66 7.76 7.97
N ASP A 67 10.29 6.50 7.70
CA ASP A 67 10.11 5.47 8.72
C ASP A 67 11.48 5.15 9.34
N ASN A 68 11.68 5.59 10.59
CA ASN A 68 12.97 5.61 11.32
C ASN A 68 13.47 4.19 11.72
N GLY A 69 13.44 3.23 10.79
CA GLY A 69 13.87 1.85 11.04
C GLY A 69 12.85 1.00 11.79
N LEU A 70 11.56 1.34 11.74
CA LEU A 70 10.49 0.51 12.31
C LEU A 70 10.24 -0.74 11.44
N ALA A 71 10.42 -0.65 10.13
CA ALA A 71 10.44 -1.81 9.22
C ALA A 71 11.80 -2.53 9.22
N VAL A 72 11.78 -3.86 9.11
CA VAL A 72 12.97 -4.69 8.92
C VAL A 72 13.63 -4.32 7.58
N GLU A 73 14.96 -4.19 7.58
CA GLU A 73 15.76 -3.70 6.44
C GLU A 73 15.46 -4.40 5.11
N ASP A 74 15.20 -5.71 5.14
CA ASP A 74 14.92 -6.51 3.95
C ASP A 74 13.51 -6.25 3.39
N ASP A 75 12.52 -6.02 4.24
CA ASP A 75 11.16 -5.63 3.82
C ASP A 75 11.20 -4.25 3.15
N ARG A 76 11.98 -3.33 3.71
CA ARG A 76 12.20 -2.00 3.11
C ARG A 76 12.82 -2.10 1.72
N LYS A 77 13.84 -2.95 1.53
CA LYS A 77 14.47 -3.17 0.21
C LYS A 77 13.49 -3.80 -0.78
N LEU A 78 12.65 -4.73 -0.33
CA LEU A 78 11.64 -5.36 -1.16
C LEU A 78 10.61 -4.34 -1.63
N PHE A 79 10.09 -3.50 -0.73
CA PHE A 79 9.18 -2.40 -1.05
C PHE A 79 9.78 -1.43 -2.07
N VAL A 80 11.04 -1.02 -1.88
CA VAL A 80 11.75 -0.14 -2.81
C VAL A 80 11.86 -0.75 -4.20
N ARG A 81 12.17 -2.05 -4.30
CA ARG A 81 12.25 -2.75 -5.59
C ARG A 81 10.90 -2.84 -6.28
N MET A 82 9.83 -3.15 -5.54
CA MET A 82 8.48 -3.21 -6.09
C MET A 82 8.01 -1.84 -6.59
N ALA A 83 8.25 -0.78 -5.81
CA ALA A 83 7.95 0.59 -6.21
C ALA A 83 8.72 0.98 -7.48
N ASP A 84 10.02 0.69 -7.55
CA ASP A 84 10.84 0.97 -8.74
C ASP A 84 10.31 0.23 -9.98
N GLN A 85 9.96 -1.06 -9.84
CA GLN A 85 9.37 -1.84 -10.93
C GLN A 85 8.02 -1.28 -11.39
N ALA A 86 7.12 -0.98 -10.45
CA ALA A 86 5.80 -0.41 -10.74
C ALA A 86 5.93 0.95 -11.43
N GLN A 87 6.81 1.82 -10.94
CA GLN A 87 7.04 3.14 -11.52
C GLN A 87 7.61 3.05 -12.94
N LYS A 88 8.64 2.22 -13.15
CA LYS A 88 9.23 1.99 -14.48
C LYS A 88 8.22 1.44 -15.47
N TYR A 89 7.42 0.45 -15.07
CA TYR A 89 6.38 -0.09 -15.93
C TYR A 89 5.31 0.96 -16.22
N GLY A 90 4.87 1.72 -15.21
CA GLY A 90 3.87 2.78 -15.40
C GLY A 90 4.34 3.87 -16.37
N ILE A 91 5.63 4.27 -16.33
CA ILE A 91 6.20 5.21 -17.31
C ILE A 91 6.13 4.61 -18.72
N ARG A 92 6.50 3.33 -18.88
CA ARG A 92 6.38 2.65 -20.18
C ARG A 92 4.92 2.60 -20.65
N ALA A 93 3.97 2.32 -19.76
CA ALA A 93 2.55 2.24 -20.05
C ALA A 93 1.91 3.61 -20.40
N ILE A 94 2.54 4.73 -20.00
CA ILE A 94 2.20 6.08 -20.45
C ILE A 94 2.69 6.33 -21.88
N LEU A 95 3.92 5.89 -22.18
CA LEU A 95 4.55 6.08 -23.50
C LEU A 95 3.98 5.13 -24.57
N ASP A 96 3.50 3.96 -24.16
CA ASP A 96 2.94 2.94 -25.03
C ASP A 96 1.57 2.49 -24.51
N SER A 97 0.51 2.98 -25.17
CA SER A 97 -0.88 2.68 -24.83
C SER A 97 -1.29 1.24 -25.16
N SER A 98 -0.48 0.48 -25.90
CA SER A 98 -0.75 -0.93 -26.19
C SER A 98 -0.42 -1.85 -25.02
N LEU A 99 0.36 -1.37 -24.05
CA LEU A 99 0.73 -2.15 -22.87
C LEU A 99 -0.47 -2.36 -21.94
N SER A 100 -0.64 -3.59 -21.47
CA SER A 100 -1.65 -3.91 -20.46
C SER A 100 -1.37 -3.19 -19.14
N LEU A 101 -2.43 -2.80 -18.42
CA LEU A 101 -2.31 -2.30 -17.04
C LEU A 101 -2.26 -3.43 -16.02
N MET A 102 -2.49 -4.69 -16.43
CA MET A 102 -2.54 -5.85 -15.52
C MET A 102 -1.32 -5.98 -14.61
N PRO A 103 -0.07 -5.79 -15.09
CA PRO A 103 1.08 -5.87 -14.20
C PRO A 103 1.08 -4.82 -13.08
N LEU A 104 0.48 -3.65 -13.29
CA LEU A 104 0.35 -2.63 -12.24
C LEU A 104 -0.73 -3.00 -11.22
N ILE A 105 -1.81 -3.61 -11.68
CA ILE A 105 -2.90 -4.13 -10.84
C ILE A 105 -2.35 -5.22 -9.93
N GLU A 106 -1.69 -6.23 -10.51
CA GLU A 106 -1.11 -7.35 -9.76
C GLU A 106 -0.10 -6.88 -8.68
N ILE A 107 0.75 -5.90 -8.99
CA ILE A 107 1.68 -5.35 -7.99
C ILE A 107 0.90 -4.67 -6.87
N ALA A 108 -0.11 -3.86 -7.19
CA ALA A 108 -0.92 -3.16 -6.20
C ALA A 108 -1.71 -4.12 -5.30
N GLU A 109 -2.28 -5.19 -5.88
CA GLU A 109 -2.99 -6.25 -5.15
C GLU A 109 -2.06 -7.00 -4.20
N ASN A 110 -0.84 -7.34 -4.64
CA ASN A 110 0.14 -8.00 -3.80
C ASN A 110 0.55 -7.13 -2.59
N VAL A 111 0.70 -5.81 -2.80
CA VAL A 111 0.95 -4.89 -1.67
C VAL A 111 -0.25 -4.82 -0.75
N LEU A 112 -1.46 -4.64 -1.29
CA LEU A 112 -2.68 -4.57 -0.50
C LEU A 112 -2.85 -5.83 0.37
N ALA A 113 -2.64 -7.02 -0.21
CA ALA A 113 -2.66 -8.28 0.51
C ALA A 113 -1.64 -8.27 1.66
N GLY A 114 -0.41 -7.80 1.43
CA GLY A 114 0.61 -7.68 2.46
C GLY A 114 0.24 -6.68 3.58
N LEU A 115 -0.43 -5.57 3.24
CA LEU A 115 -0.88 -4.58 4.23
C LEU A 115 -2.07 -5.10 5.06
N GLU A 116 -2.97 -5.86 4.45
CA GLU A 116 -4.15 -6.47 5.10
C GLU A 116 -3.79 -7.72 5.92
N MET A 117 -2.67 -8.39 5.63
CA MET A 117 -2.11 -9.44 6.46
C MET A 117 -1.44 -8.86 7.72
N VAL A 118 -2.22 -8.65 8.79
CA VAL A 118 -1.68 -8.37 10.14
C VAL A 118 -1.13 -9.66 10.77
N PRO A 119 0.07 -9.66 11.38
CA PRO A 119 0.57 -10.78 12.17
C PRO A 119 -0.20 -10.88 13.49
N GLY A 120 -1.10 -11.85 13.59
CA GLY A 120 -1.94 -12.00 14.76
C GLY A 120 -2.77 -13.28 14.80
N ARG A 121 -2.15 -14.44 14.53
CA ARG A 121 -2.53 -15.79 15.02
C ARG A 121 -1.72 -16.86 14.27
N GLY A 122 -0.53 -17.16 14.77
CA GLY A 122 0.27 -18.31 14.38
C GLY A 122 0.84 -19.01 15.61
N ASN A 123 0.05 -19.92 16.17
CA ASN A 123 0.43 -21.02 17.07
C ASN A 123 1.06 -20.75 18.45
N GLU A 124 0.22 -20.42 19.44
CA GLU A 124 0.41 -20.85 20.83
C GLU A 124 -0.24 -22.24 21.09
N GLN A 125 0.03 -23.25 20.26
CA GLN A 125 -0.35 -24.63 20.59
C GLN A 125 0.83 -25.58 20.38
N GLY A 126 1.44 -25.94 21.50
CA GLY A 126 2.55 -26.89 21.55
C GLY A 126 3.14 -27.14 22.94
N THR A 127 2.63 -26.55 24.02
CA THR A 127 2.94 -27.01 25.39
C THR A 127 1.89 -28.03 25.83
N GLY A 128 2.04 -29.27 25.37
CA GLY A 128 1.50 -30.40 26.10
C GLY A 128 2.51 -30.78 27.19
N PRO A 129 2.19 -30.67 28.50
CA PRO A 129 2.99 -31.37 29.48
C PRO A 129 2.65 -32.85 29.37
N ALA A 130 3.52 -33.62 28.73
CA ALA A 130 3.63 -35.04 29.00
C ALA A 130 4.35 -35.18 30.34
N SER A 131 3.61 -35.41 31.42
CA SER A 131 4.19 -35.84 32.69
C SER A 131 3.20 -36.69 33.49
N ALA A 132 3.64 -37.94 33.69
CA ALA A 132 3.23 -38.97 34.65
C ALA A 132 1.87 -39.64 34.46
#